data_AF-A0A0C2A414-F1
#
_entry.id   AF-A0A0C2A414-F1
#
_cell.length_a   1.000
_cell.length_b   1.000
_cell.length_c   1.000
_cell.angle_alpha   90.00
_cell.angle_beta   90.00
_cell.angle_gamma   90.00
#
_symmetry.space_group_name_H-M   'P 1'
#
loop_
_entity.id
_entity.type
_entity.pdbx_description
1 polymer ?
#
loop_
_entity_poly.entity_id
_entity_poly.type
_entity_poly.pdbx_seq_one_letter_code
_entity_poly.pdbx_strand_id
1 'polypeptide(L)' 'MASDTNILRRKRKRRHKNAGHDRKVKQSRKSTLSAAELFAACGEPGQSAPKTD' A
#
# COMPACT_ATOMS: atom_id res chain seq x y z
N MET A 1 -2.93 -36.02 -18.91
CA MET A 1 -2.48 -34.76 -19.55
C MET A 1 -3.22 -33.58 -18.94
N ALA A 2 -2.52 -32.58 -18.41
CA ALA A 2 -3.19 -31.34 -18.02
C ALA A 2 -3.48 -30.55 -19.31
N SER A 3 -4.75 -30.41 -19.68
CA SER A 3 -5.14 -29.57 -20.82
C SER A 3 -4.69 -28.12 -20.61
N ASP A 4 -4.48 -27.39 -21.72
CA ASP A 4 -4.10 -25.97 -21.67
C ASP A 4 -5.06 -25.14 -20.82
N THR A 5 -6.35 -25.48 -20.86
CA THR A 5 -7.39 -24.90 -20.00
C THR A 5 -7.09 -25.07 -18.51
N ASN A 6 -6.61 -26.25 -18.10
CA ASN A 6 -6.25 -26.51 -16.71
C ASN A 6 -5.00 -25.74 -16.29
N ILE A 7 -4.03 -25.58 -17.19
CA ILE A 7 -2.83 -24.77 -16.96
C ILE A 7 -3.22 -23.29 -16.79
N LEU A 8 -4.07 -22.76 -17.66
CA LEU A 8 -4.57 -21.38 -17.59
C LEU A 8 -5.36 -21.12 -16.30
N ARG A 9 -6.22 -22.05 -15.89
CA ARG A 9 -6.97 -21.97 -14.62
C ARG A 9 -6.03 -21.89 -13.41
N ARG A 10 -4.97 -22.71 -13.37
CA ARG A 10 -3.95 -22.65 -12.30
C ARG A 10 -3.22 -21.30 -12.29
N LYS A 11 -2.79 -20.81 -13.46
CA LYS A 11 -2.13 -19.49 -13.59
C LYS A 11 -3.03 -18.35 -13.10
N ARG A 12 -4.31 -18.35 -13.48
CA ARG A 12 -5.29 -17.33 -13.04
C ARG A 12 -5.47 -17.34 -11.53
N LYS A 13 -5.65 -18.52 -10.92
CA LYS A 13 -5.75 -18.66 -9.45
C LYS A 13 -4.51 -18.10 -8.74
N ARG A 14 -3.31 -18.40 -9.23
CA ARG A 14 -2.06 -17.87 -8.66
C ARG A 14 -1.98 -16.34 -8.78
N ARG A 15 -2.31 -15.76 -9.94
CA ARG A 15 -2.31 -14.30 -10.14
C ARG A 15 -3.24 -13.58 -9.17
N HIS A 16 -4.46 -14.07 -8.96
CA HIS A 16 -5.38 -13.46 -7.99
C HIS A 16 -4.86 -13.53 -6.56
N LYS A 17 -4.31 -14.68 -6.14
CA LYS A 17 -3.72 -14.82 -4.80
C LYS A 17 -2.56 -13.85 -4.61
N ASN A 18 -1.64 -13.77 -5.58
CA ASN A 18 -0.47 -12.90 -5.51
C ASN A 18 -0.87 -11.43 -5.50
N ALA A 19 -1.84 -11.01 -6.32
CA ALA A 19 -2.34 -9.64 -6.32
C ALA A 19 -2.91 -9.22 -4.95
N GLY A 20 -3.63 -10.12 -4.27
CA GLY A 20 -4.11 -9.86 -2.90
C GLY A 20 -2.98 -9.72 -1.89
N HIS A 21 -1.94 -10.57 -1.99
CA HIS A 21 -0.75 -10.47 -1.15
C HIS A 21 0.02 -9.17 -1.39
N ASP A 22 0.28 -8.82 -2.64
CA ASP A 22 1.01 -7.59 -3.02
C ASP A 22 0.30 -6.33 -2.52
N ARG A 23 -1.04 -6.28 -2.59
CA ARG A 23 -1.83 -5.18 -2.02
C ARG A 23 -1.61 -5.05 -0.52
N LYS A 24 -1.66 -6.16 0.22
CA LYS A 24 -1.44 -6.15 1.67
C LYS A 24 -0.01 -5.74 2.03
N VAL A 25 0.99 -6.22 1.30
CA VAL A 25 2.41 -5.83 1.51
C VAL A 25 2.62 -4.34 1.23
N LYS A 26 1.99 -3.79 0.19
CA LYS A 26 2.06 -2.34 -0.08
C LYS A 26 1.40 -1.53 1.04
N GLN A 27 0.25 -1.98 1.52
CA GLN A 27 -0.46 -1.33 2.62
C GLN A 27 0.33 -1.39 3.93
N SER A 28 0.96 -2.53 4.25
CA SER A 28 1.74 -2.68 5.49
C SER A 28 2.98 -1.79 5.52
N ARG A 29 3.54 -1.41 4.36
CA ARG A 29 4.70 -0.49 4.30
C ARG A 29 4.35 0.95 4.68
N LYS A 30 3.09 1.36 4.61
CA LYS A 30 2.61 2.72 4.92
C LYS A 30 1.45 2.71 5.91
N SER A 31 1.42 1.74 6.82
CA SER A 31 0.30 1.60 7.78
C SER A 31 0.22 2.75 8.77
N THR A 32 1.34 3.43 9.01
CA THR A 32 1.43 4.63 9.84
C THR A 32 2.16 5.71 9.03
N LEU A 33 1.62 6.92 9.04
CA LEU A 33 2.34 8.09 8.53
C LEU A 33 3.63 8.26 9.33
N SER A 34 4.72 8.59 8.65
CA SER A 34 5.96 9.00 9.31
C SER A 34 5.73 10.27 10.13
N ALA A 35 6.58 10.55 11.12
CA ALA A 35 6.47 11.78 11.91
C ALA A 35 6.46 13.04 11.01
N ALA A 36 7.28 13.05 9.95
CA ALA A 36 7.29 14.14 8.97
C ALA A 36 5.95 14.31 8.24
N GLU A 37 5.30 13.20 7.84
CA GLU A 37 3.99 13.24 7.20
C GLU A 37 2.87 13.62 8.18
N LEU A 38 2.97 13.20 9.46
CA LEU A 38 2.01 13.56 10.51
C LEU A 38 2.02 15.05 10.82
N PHE A 39 3.20 15.65 10.87
CA PHE A 39 3.40 17.04 11.32
C PHE A 39 3.66 18.02 10.17
N ALA A 40 3.53 17.61 8.91
CA ALA A 40 3.74 18.48 7.74
C ALA A 40 2.88 19.75 7.77
N ALA A 41 1.69 19.69 8.36
CA ALA A 41 0.77 20.83 8.51
C ALA A 41 1.01 21.66 9.80
N CYS A 42 1.86 21.17 10.72
CA CYS A 42 2.06 21.80 12.03
C CYS A 42 3.19 22.86 12.04
N GLY A 43 3.93 23.02 10.94
CA GLY A 43 5.09 23.92 10.87
C GLY A 43 6.34 23.37 11.58
N GLU A 44 7.39 24.19 11.65
CA GLU A 44 8.65 23.82 12.33
C GLU A 44 8.45 23.72 13.86
N PRO A 45 9.09 22.75 14.55
CA PRO A 45 9.01 22.62 16.00
C PRO A 45 9.45 23.92 16.70
N GLY A 46 8.53 24.54 17.44
CA GLY A 46 8.78 25.80 18.16
C GLY A 46 8.32 27.06 17.42
N GLN A 47 7.78 26.95 16.21
CA GLN A 47 7.08 28.04 15.52
C GLN A 47 5.56 27.83 15.60
N SER A 48 4.79 28.91 15.58
CA SER A 48 3.32 28.79 15.51
C SER A 48 2.93 28.11 14.20
N ALA A 49 1.98 27.17 14.26
CA ALA A 49 1.44 26.53 13.06
C ALA A 49 0.96 27.61 12.06
N PRO A 50 1.28 27.46 10.76
CA PRO A 50 0.91 28.45 9.75
C PRO A 50 -0.61 28.62 9.73
N LYS A 51 -1.08 29.88 9.68
CA LYS A 51 -2.52 30.18 9.52
C LYS A 51 -2.96 29.59 8.17
N THR A 52 -3.88 28.63 8.22
CA THR A 52 -4.66 28.23 7.05
C THR A 52 -5.67 29.33 6.76
N ASP A 53 -5.51 29.98 5.60
CA ASP A 53 -6.47 30.92 5.01
C ASP A 53 -7.80 30.23 4.63
#